data_AF-L5NX89-F1
#
_entry.id   AF-L5NX89-F1
#
_cell.length_a   1.000
_cell.length_b   1.000
_cell.length_c   1.000
_cell.angle_alpha   90.00
_cell.angle_beta   90.00
_cell.angle_gamma   90.00
#
_symmetry.space_group_name_H-M   'P 1'
#
loop_
_entity.id
_entity.type
_entity.pdbx_description
1 polymer ?
#
loop_
_entity_poly.entity_id
_entity_poly.type
_entity_poly.pdbx_seq_one_letter_code
_entity_poly.pdbx_strand_id
1 'polypeptide(L)'
;MELQITELEDLVERVGNAPTRIGELQAGTRVQSDTFFSQSFMRDHTEFDSFAGFCEQSPWEFDDIDDARDISRDRLNEYIVATTDFETWEGMKTQAAEEEIIDQLVS
;
A
#
# COMPACT_ATOMS: atom_id res chain seq x y z
N MET A 1 0.70 -38.75 19.00
CA MET A 1 0.36 -37.40 19.46
C MET A 1 -0.08 -36.64 18.23
N GLU A 2 -1.37 -36.34 18.13
CA GLU A 2 -1.91 -35.57 17.01
C GLU A 2 -1.77 -34.10 17.38
N LEU A 3 -0.98 -33.36 16.59
CA LEU A 3 -0.77 -31.93 16.79
C LEU A 3 -2.03 -31.22 16.25
N GLN A 4 -2.90 -30.77 17.15
CA GLN A 4 -4.02 -29.90 16.78
C GLN A 4 -3.59 -28.45 16.97
N ILE A 5 -3.61 -27.68 15.88
CA ILE A 5 -3.31 -26.26 15.88
C ILE A 5 -4.64 -25.52 15.69
N THR A 6 -5.21 -25.04 16.79
CA THR A 6 -6.46 -24.27 16.80
C THR A 6 -6.28 -22.85 16.28
N GLU A 7 -5.06 -22.32 16.33
CA GLU A 7 -4.70 -20.99 15.80
C GLU A 7 -4.89 -20.86 14.28
N LEU A 8 -5.03 -21.98 13.55
CA LEU A 8 -5.30 -21.94 12.11
C LEU A 8 -6.73 -21.51 11.79
N GLU A 9 -7.68 -21.61 12.74
CA GLU A 9 -9.06 -21.17 12.51
C GLU A 9 -9.13 -19.65 12.29
N ASP A 10 -8.34 -18.90 13.07
CA ASP A 10 -8.24 -17.44 12.95
C ASP A 10 -7.55 -17.03 11.64
N LEU A 11 -6.48 -17.74 11.27
CA LEU A 11 -5.81 -17.54 9.98
C LEU A 11 -6.75 -17.81 8.80
N VAL A 12 -7.60 -18.84 8.87
CA VAL A 12 -8.59 -19.15 7.84
C VAL A 12 -9.60 -18.01 7.68
N GLU A 13 -10.04 -17.38 8.77
CA GLU A 13 -10.92 -16.22 8.72
C GLU A 13 -10.24 -15.02 8.03
N ARG A 14 -8.99 -14.70 8.42
CA ARG A 14 -8.21 -13.61 7.81
C ARG A 14 -7.99 -13.83 6.31
N VAL A 15 -7.59 -15.04 5.92
CA VAL A 15 -7.43 -15.43 4.50
C VAL A 15 -8.76 -15.38 3.75
N GLY A 16 -9.88 -15.72 4.41
CA GLY A 16 -11.22 -15.58 3.85
C GLY A 16 -11.62 -14.12 3.56
N ASN A 17 -11.09 -13.17 4.34
CA ASN A 17 -11.36 -11.74 4.17
C ASN A 17 -10.47 -11.05 3.12
N ALA A 18 -9.25 -11.55 2.89
CA ALA A 18 -8.34 -11.04 1.85
C ALA A 18 -8.96 -10.86 0.45
N PRO A 19 -9.69 -11.84 -0.14
CA PRO A 19 -10.29 -11.64 -1.47
C PRO A 19 -11.36 -10.53 -1.49
N THR A 20 -12.10 -10.33 -0.40
CA THR A 20 -13.03 -9.21 -0.26
C THR A 20 -12.27 -7.89 -0.31
N ARG A 21 -11.19 -7.79 0.49
CA ARG A 21 -10.33 -6.61 0.55
C ARG A 21 -9.70 -6.28 -0.80
N ILE A 22 -9.19 -7.28 -1.52
CA ILE A 22 -8.66 -7.11 -2.88
C ILE A 22 -9.74 -6.55 -3.81
N GLY A 23 -10.96 -7.08 -3.74
CA GLY A 23 -12.09 -6.60 -4.55
C GLY A 23 -12.44 -5.14 -4.27
N GLU A 24 -12.40 -4.71 -3.00
CA GLU A 24 -12.61 -3.31 -2.61
C GLU A 24 -11.53 -2.38 -3.18
N LEU A 25 -10.26 -2.77 -3.09
CA LEU A 25 -9.15 -1.99 -3.65
C LEU A 25 -9.25 -1.87 -5.17
N GLN A 26 -9.58 -2.96 -5.85
CA GLN A 26 -9.79 -2.97 -7.31
C GLN A 26 -10.99 -2.12 -7.74
N ALA A 27 -12.03 -2.02 -6.91
CA ALA A 27 -13.19 -1.17 -7.14
C ALA A 27 -12.90 0.33 -6.91
N GLY A 28 -11.71 0.69 -6.43
CA GLY A 28 -11.33 2.06 -6.13
C GLY A 28 -11.92 2.57 -4.82
N THR A 29 -12.10 1.69 -3.82
CA THR A 29 -12.47 2.10 -2.46
C THR A 29 -11.46 3.10 -1.93
N ARG A 30 -11.95 4.21 -1.37
CA ARG A 30 -11.10 5.23 -0.74
C ARG A 30 -10.51 4.64 0.54
N VAL A 31 -9.20 4.43 0.54
CA VAL A 31 -8.44 3.95 1.69
C VAL A 31 -7.67 5.10 2.33
N GLN A 32 -7.40 4.97 3.63
CA GLN A 32 -6.50 5.90 4.31
C GLN A 32 -5.07 5.66 3.83
N SER A 33 -4.44 6.71 3.32
CA SER A 33 -3.11 6.66 2.75
C SER A 33 -2.07 6.16 3.75
N ASP A 34 -2.16 6.52 5.04
CA ASP A 34 -1.24 6.05 6.09
C ASP A 34 -1.37 4.55 6.41
N THR A 35 -2.56 3.97 6.28
CA THR A 35 -2.77 2.53 6.48
C THR A 35 -2.24 1.75 5.29
N PHE A 36 -2.47 2.27 4.08
CA PHE A 36 -2.08 1.63 2.83
C PHE A 36 -0.57 1.75 2.58
N PHE A 37 -0.02 2.94 2.76
CA PHE A 37 1.42 3.22 2.75
C PHE A 37 1.93 3.28 4.18
N SER A 38 2.00 2.11 4.82
CA SER A 38 2.50 1.99 6.18
C SER A 38 3.91 2.58 6.33
N GLN A 39 4.27 3.01 7.53
CA GLN A 39 5.62 3.54 7.81
C GLN A 39 6.73 2.53 7.47
N SER A 40 6.47 1.24 7.69
CA SER A 40 7.39 0.17 7.32
C SER A 40 7.59 0.14 5.81
N PHE A 41 6.50 0.10 5.04
CA PHE A 41 6.54 0.13 3.59
C PHE A 41 7.30 1.36 3.06
N MET A 42 6.99 2.55 3.59
CA MET A 42 7.64 3.78 3.16
C MET A 42 9.15 3.74 3.42
N ARG A 43 9.57 3.30 4.60
CA ARG A 43 10.99 3.20 4.94
C ARG A 43 11.73 2.12 4.15
N ASP A 44 11.04 1.03 3.81
CA ASP A 44 11.64 -0.12 3.15
C ASP A 44 11.77 0.06 1.63
N HIS A 45 10.92 0.91 1.00
CA HIS A 45 10.88 1.09 -0.46
C HIS A 45 11.05 2.54 -0.95
N THR A 46 11.19 3.50 -0.04
CA THR A 46 11.33 4.93 -0.38
C THR A 46 12.38 5.61 0.50
N GLU A 47 12.79 6.80 0.10
CA GLU A 47 13.69 7.64 0.91
C GLU A 47 13.00 8.32 2.12
N PHE A 48 11.70 8.07 2.32
CA PHE A 48 10.87 8.74 3.33
C PHE A 48 10.37 7.78 4.41
N ASP A 49 10.15 8.29 5.62
CA ASP A 49 9.62 7.51 6.74
C ASP A 49 8.07 7.41 6.74
N SER A 50 7.39 8.22 5.94
CA SER A 50 5.92 8.27 5.90
C SER A 50 5.40 8.80 4.57
N PHE A 51 4.15 8.44 4.24
CA PHE A 51 3.47 8.94 3.04
C PHE A 51 3.30 10.47 3.08
N ALA A 52 2.99 11.03 4.25
CA ALA A 52 2.94 12.48 4.43
C ALA A 52 4.26 13.16 4.04
N GLY A 53 5.42 12.62 4.47
CA GLY A 53 6.73 13.16 4.10
C GLY A 53 7.02 13.05 2.59
N PHE A 54 6.57 11.97 1.96
CA PHE A 54 6.62 11.80 0.51
C PHE A 54 5.78 12.84 -0.24
N CYS A 55 4.59 13.17 0.27
CA CYS A 55 3.72 14.22 -0.26
C CYS A 55 4.33 15.62 -0.08
N GLU A 56 4.84 15.94 1.11
CA GLU A 56 5.43 17.24 1.45
C GLU A 56 6.65 17.58 0.58
N GLN A 57 7.46 16.59 0.23
CA GLN A 57 8.65 16.75 -0.61
C GLN A 57 8.32 16.75 -2.10
N SER A 58 7.08 16.44 -2.46
CA SER A 58 6.66 16.40 -3.83
C SER A 58 6.52 17.81 -4.43
N PRO A 59 6.70 17.97 -5.74
CA PRO A 59 6.54 19.26 -6.42
C PRO A 59 5.07 19.69 -6.63
N TRP A 60 4.11 18.90 -6.14
CA TRP A 60 2.68 19.14 -6.32
C TRP A 60 1.98 19.19 -4.95
N GLU A 61 0.87 19.93 -4.85
CA GLU A 61 -0.01 19.79 -3.68
C GLU A 61 -0.89 18.56 -3.89
N PHE A 62 -0.43 17.38 -3.45
CA PHE A 62 -1.28 16.21 -3.23
C PHE A 62 -1.18 15.80 -1.75
N ASP A 63 -2.32 15.73 -1.08
CA ASP A 63 -2.39 15.34 0.33
C ASP A 63 -2.66 13.82 0.43
N ASP A 64 -3.37 13.27 -0.56
CA ASP A 64 -3.82 11.89 -0.60
C ASP A 64 -3.66 11.22 -1.98
N ILE A 65 -3.84 9.89 -1.99
CA ILE A 65 -3.82 9.04 -3.20
C ILE A 65 -4.78 9.54 -4.29
N ASP A 66 -5.91 10.14 -3.91
CA ASP A 66 -6.92 10.60 -4.87
C ASP A 66 -6.45 11.84 -5.65
N ASP A 67 -5.66 12.71 -5.02
CA ASP A 67 -5.10 13.93 -5.63
C ASP A 67 -4.03 13.58 -6.68
N ALA A 68 -3.35 12.45 -6.53
CA ALA A 68 -2.41 11.94 -7.52
C ALA A 68 -3.07 11.65 -8.89
N ARG A 69 -4.41 11.57 -8.96
CA ARG A 69 -5.16 11.36 -10.21
C ARG A 69 -5.17 12.59 -11.13
N ASP A 70 -5.03 13.79 -10.56
CA ASP A 70 -4.97 15.04 -11.32
C ASP A 70 -3.56 15.31 -11.90
N ILE A 71 -2.55 14.55 -11.43
CA ILE A 71 -1.17 14.65 -11.89
C ILE A 71 -0.97 13.82 -13.16
N SER A 72 -0.23 14.37 -14.11
CA SER A 72 0.16 13.64 -15.32
C SER A 72 0.96 12.39 -14.95
N ARG A 73 0.56 11.25 -15.54
CA ARG A 73 1.14 9.94 -15.24
C ARG A 73 2.65 9.87 -15.45
N ASP A 74 3.14 10.48 -16.53
CA ASP A 74 4.56 10.49 -16.85
C ASP A 74 5.36 11.21 -15.77
N ARG A 75 4.89 12.39 -15.34
CA ARG A 75 5.55 13.16 -14.28
C ARG A 75 5.53 12.44 -12.93
N LEU A 76 4.40 11.81 -12.61
CA LEU A 76 4.30 11.06 -11.37
C LEU A 76 5.25 9.86 -11.38
N ASN A 77 5.34 9.13 -12.50
CA ASN A 77 6.30 8.04 -12.64
C ASN A 77 7.75 8.55 -12.57
N GLU A 78 8.08 9.71 -13.15
CA GLU A 78 9.42 10.32 -12.99
C GLU A 78 9.76 10.62 -11.52
N TYR A 79 8.80 11.13 -10.75
CA TYR A 79 8.97 11.37 -9.31
C TYR A 79 9.15 10.06 -8.54
N ILE A 80 8.37 9.04 -8.87
CA ILE A 80 8.45 7.71 -8.26
C ILE A 80 9.81 7.06 -8.50
N VAL A 81 10.29 7.07 -9.74
CA VAL A 81 11.63 6.56 -10.10
C VAL A 81 12.74 7.31 -9.36
N ALA A 82 12.55 8.60 -9.09
CA ALA A 82 13.56 9.43 -8.45
C ALA A 82 13.62 9.26 -6.93
N THR A 83 12.55 8.79 -6.28
CA THR A 83 12.40 8.83 -4.81
C THR A 83 12.04 7.50 -4.17
N THR A 84 11.80 6.47 -4.97
CA THR A 84 11.38 5.14 -4.53
C THR A 84 12.07 4.05 -5.36
N ASP A 85 11.99 2.81 -4.89
CA ASP A 85 12.50 1.65 -5.64
C ASP A 85 11.60 1.18 -6.79
N PHE A 86 10.51 1.92 -7.08
CA PHE A 86 9.54 1.56 -8.11
C PHE A 86 9.74 2.35 -9.41
N GLU A 87 9.39 1.72 -10.53
CA GLU A 87 9.44 2.39 -11.84
C GLU A 87 8.18 3.20 -12.16
N THR A 88 7.06 2.90 -11.49
CA THR A 88 5.77 3.54 -11.75
C THR A 88 4.93 3.67 -10.49
N TRP A 89 4.05 4.68 -10.47
CA TRP A 89 3.08 4.86 -9.39
C TRP A 89 2.12 3.66 -9.22
N GLU A 90 1.83 2.92 -10.30
CA GLU A 90 0.92 1.77 -10.22
C GLU A 90 1.66 0.61 -9.57
N GLY A 91 2.94 0.43 -9.89
CA GLY A 91 3.80 -0.55 -9.24
C GLY A 91 3.88 -0.30 -7.74
N MET A 92 4.17 0.94 -7.34
CA MET A 92 4.23 1.33 -5.92
C MET A 92 2.91 1.03 -5.19
N LYS A 93 1.77 1.45 -5.75
CA LYS A 93 0.45 1.15 -5.16
C LYS A 93 0.16 -0.35 -5.10
N THR A 94 0.56 -1.10 -6.12
CA THR A 94 0.31 -2.55 -6.17
C THR A 94 1.08 -3.25 -5.06
N GLN A 95 2.37 -2.93 -4.91
CA GLN A 95 3.20 -3.48 -3.83
C GLN A 95 2.65 -3.09 -2.45
N ALA A 96 2.27 -1.82 -2.26
CA ALA A 96 1.68 -1.37 -1.01
C ALA A 96 0.39 -2.12 -0.65
N ALA A 97 -0.49 -2.36 -1.65
CA ALA A 97 -1.69 -3.17 -1.45
C ALA A 97 -1.37 -4.62 -1.06
N GLU A 98 -0.41 -5.24 -1.75
CA GLU A 98 0.01 -6.61 -1.46
C GLU A 98 0.56 -6.73 -0.03
N GLU A 99 1.39 -5.79 0.40
CA GLU A 99 1.94 -5.78 1.76
C GLU A 99 0.88 -5.48 2.83
N GLU A 100 -0.06 -4.56 2.59
CA GLU A 100 -1.18 -4.29 3.52
C GLU A 100 -2.06 -5.52 3.72
N ILE A 101 -2.31 -6.27 2.65
CA ILE A 101 -3.08 -7.51 2.73
C ILE A 101 -2.27 -8.58 3.47
N ILE A 102 -0.99 -8.75 3.15
CA ILE A 102 -0.13 -9.73 3.84
C ILE A 102 -0.04 -9.42 5.33
N ASP A 103 0.14 -8.15 5.71
CA ASP A 103 0.19 -7.72 7.11
C ASP A 103 -1.08 -8.10 7.87
N GLN A 104 -2.26 -7.90 7.27
CA GLN A 104 -3.54 -8.34 7.84
C GLN A 104 -3.69 -9.87 7.94
N LEU A 105 -3.00 -10.63 7.10
CA LEU A 105 -3.01 -12.09 7.17
C LEU A 105 -2.11 -12.62 8.28
N VAL A 106 -1.01 -11.92 8.59
CA VAL A 106 0.01 -12.38 9.56
C VAL A 106 -0.07 -11.70 10.92
N SER A 107 -0.80 -10.58 11.04
CA SER A 107 -1.22 -9.94 12.31
C SER A 107 -2.29 -10.77 12.98
#